data_AF-A0A944JEJ2-F1
#
_entry.id   AF-A0A944JEJ2-F1
#
_cell.length_a   1.000
_cell.length_b   1.000
_cell.length_c   1.000
_cell.angle_alpha   90.00
_cell.angle_beta   90.00
_cell.angle_gamma   90.00
#
_symmetry.space_group_name_H-M   'P 1'
#
loop_
_entity.id
_entity.type
_entity.pdbx_description
1 polymer ?
#
loop_
_entity_poly.entity_id
_entity_poly.type
_entity_poly.pdbx_seq_one_letter_code
_entity_poly.pdbx_strand_id
1 'polypeptide(L)'
;MTSTTEQFADLSATTLLRFATAGSVDDGKSTLVGRLLHDSKSVLTDQLEAVERVSASRGQDTPDLALLTDGLRAEREQGITIDVAYRYFATARRRFILADTPGHVQYTRNMVTGASTADLAVVLVDARNGVIEQTRRHAAVAALLRVPHVVLAVNKMDLVGYEESVFASIAEEFTAYATGLGVPEITAIPISALAGDNVVEPSANMDWYGGPTVLEHLETVPVSHDLTACPARFPVQYVIRPQTAEHPDYRGYAGQIASGVLRVGEAVTVLPSGRTSVIEGIDALGESVDIAWAPQSVTLRLKDDIDISRGDLIAPSSSSPATTQDVVATVCHVADQPLAVGARVLIKHTTRTVKAIVKEIPSRLTLDDLSQHPNPGQLVANDIGRVVVRTAEPLALDSYADSRRTGSFLLIDPADGTTLAAGMVGESFASKAATTVQADEEGWDF
;
A
#
# COMPACT_ATOMS: atom_id res chain seq x y z
N MET A 1 10.58 10.20 41.43
CA MET A 1 10.00 11.24 40.56
C MET A 1 11.00 11.57 39.47
N THR A 2 11.34 10.57 38.66
CA THR A 2 12.05 10.70 37.40
C THR A 2 11.00 10.63 36.30
N SER A 3 11.08 11.61 35.41
CA SER A 3 9.99 12.19 34.65
C SER A 3 9.44 11.29 33.56
N THR A 4 8.10 11.25 33.49
CA THR A 4 7.28 10.78 32.37
C THR A 4 7.78 11.27 30.99
N THR A 5 8.53 12.38 30.94
CA THR A 5 9.14 12.96 29.75
C THR A 5 10.25 12.10 29.12
N GLU A 6 11.01 11.32 29.89
CA GLU A 6 12.05 10.42 29.32
C GLU A 6 11.43 9.21 28.63
N GLN A 7 10.28 8.73 29.10
CA GLN A 7 9.54 7.62 28.49
C GLN A 7 8.92 7.99 27.14
N PHE A 8 8.61 9.26 26.90
CA PHE A 8 8.11 9.75 25.60
C PHE A 8 9.23 10.04 24.59
N ALA A 9 10.46 10.29 25.05
CA ALA A 9 11.62 10.50 24.17
C ALA A 9 12.11 9.18 23.54
N ASP A 10 12.03 8.06 24.26
CA ASP A 10 12.44 6.75 23.71
C ASP A 10 11.45 6.20 22.67
N LEU A 11 10.18 6.60 22.80
CA LEU A 11 9.12 6.30 21.84
C LEU A 11 9.24 7.06 20.52
N SER A 12 10.02 8.15 20.42
CA SER A 12 10.22 8.87 19.16
C SER A 12 11.11 8.12 18.15
N ALA A 13 11.80 7.06 18.59
CA ALA A 13 12.65 6.21 17.76
C ALA A 13 11.97 4.91 17.28
N THR A 14 10.71 4.65 17.65
CA THR A 14 9.99 3.44 17.21
C THR A 14 9.52 3.59 15.77
N THR A 15 9.95 2.67 14.90
CA THR A 15 9.54 2.65 13.49
C THR A 15 8.04 2.34 13.38
N LEU A 16 7.40 2.84 12.32
CA LEU A 16 5.99 2.62 12.03
C LEU A 16 5.87 1.56 10.93
N LEU A 17 5.07 0.51 11.14
CA LEU A 17 4.65 -0.43 10.11
C LEU A 17 3.18 -0.21 9.77
N ARG A 18 2.86 -0.01 8.49
CA ARG A 18 1.50 -0.11 7.98
C ARG A 18 1.31 -1.49 7.37
N PHE A 19 0.32 -2.24 7.83
CA PHE A 19 0.02 -3.52 7.21
C PHE A 19 -1.48 -3.73 7.02
N ALA A 20 -1.84 -4.55 6.05
CA ALA A 20 -3.23 -4.90 5.75
C ALA A 20 -3.45 -6.40 5.90
N THR A 21 -4.60 -6.81 6.44
CA THR A 21 -5.03 -8.21 6.48
C THR A 21 -5.95 -8.50 5.30
N ALA A 22 -5.73 -9.61 4.62
CA ALA A 22 -6.55 -10.11 3.52
C ALA A 22 -6.74 -11.64 3.66
N GLY A 23 -7.77 -12.21 3.04
CA GLY A 23 -8.16 -13.61 3.24
C GLY A 23 -9.66 -13.80 3.01
N SER A 24 -10.10 -15.04 2.83
CA SER A 24 -11.51 -15.38 2.59
C SER A 24 -12.42 -15.02 3.76
N VAL A 25 -13.73 -15.07 3.51
CA VAL A 25 -14.71 -15.23 4.59
C VAL A 25 -14.37 -16.51 5.36
N ASP A 26 -14.47 -16.46 6.68
CA ASP A 26 -14.15 -17.54 7.63
C ASP A 26 -12.68 -17.92 7.79
N ASP A 27 -11.72 -17.33 7.07
CA ASP A 27 -10.27 -17.61 7.28
C ASP A 27 -9.74 -17.13 8.64
N GLY A 28 -10.56 -16.45 9.44
CA GLY A 28 -10.23 -16.03 10.81
C GLY A 28 -9.43 -14.71 10.90
N LYS A 29 -9.59 -13.80 9.92
CA LYS A 29 -8.94 -12.47 9.91
C LYS A 29 -9.24 -11.66 11.18
N SER A 30 -10.53 -11.45 11.47
CA SER A 30 -10.98 -10.72 12.65
C SER A 30 -10.50 -11.37 13.95
N THR A 31 -10.47 -12.70 14.00
CA THR A 31 -9.92 -13.46 15.13
C THR A 31 -8.43 -13.22 15.32
N LEU A 32 -7.63 -13.28 14.24
CA LEU A 32 -6.19 -12.99 14.31
C LEU A 32 -5.95 -11.55 14.77
N VAL A 33 -6.68 -10.59 14.20
CA VAL A 33 -6.57 -9.18 14.59
C VAL A 33 -6.94 -8.99 16.06
N GLY A 34 -8.06 -9.56 16.50
CA GLY A 34 -8.49 -9.50 17.89
C GLY A 34 -7.45 -10.12 18.85
N ARG A 35 -6.86 -11.26 18.47
CA ARG A 35 -5.77 -11.92 19.20
C ARG A 35 -4.54 -11.04 19.30
N LEU A 36 -4.07 -10.45 18.19
CA LEU A 36 -2.94 -9.52 18.19
C LEU A 36 -3.19 -8.32 19.11
N LEU A 37 -4.39 -7.74 19.09
CA LEU A 37 -4.75 -6.60 19.93
C LEU A 37 -4.84 -6.98 21.42
N HIS A 38 -5.43 -8.13 21.73
CA HIS A 38 -5.55 -8.65 23.10
C HIS A 38 -4.18 -8.96 23.70
N ASP A 39 -3.38 -9.77 23.00
CA ASP A 39 -2.12 -10.30 23.53
C ASP A 39 -1.00 -9.23 23.54
N SER A 40 -1.06 -8.24 22.65
CA SER A 40 -0.16 -7.07 22.69
C SER A 40 -0.49 -6.07 23.82
N LYS A 41 -1.50 -6.36 24.66
CA LYS A 41 -1.96 -5.51 25.78
C LYS A 41 -2.32 -4.08 25.34
N SER A 42 -2.69 -3.92 24.08
CA SER A 42 -3.06 -2.61 23.50
C SER A 42 -4.54 -2.27 23.71
N VAL A 43 -5.34 -3.23 24.18
CA VAL A 43 -6.76 -3.04 24.50
C VAL A 43 -6.90 -2.72 25.99
N LEU A 44 -7.56 -1.62 26.31
CA LEU A 44 -7.89 -1.24 27.69
C LEU A 44 -8.81 -2.31 28.32
N THR A 45 -8.57 -2.64 29.59
CA THR A 45 -9.23 -3.75 30.31
C THR A 45 -10.76 -3.68 30.29
N ASP A 46 -11.32 -2.47 30.25
CA ASP A 46 -12.76 -2.21 30.17
C ASP A 46 -13.41 -2.62 28.84
N GLN A 47 -12.68 -2.54 27.73
CA GLN A 47 -13.13 -3.02 26.42
C GLN A 47 -13.18 -4.56 26.38
N LEU A 48 -12.26 -5.23 27.05
CA LEU A 48 -12.22 -6.69 27.15
C LEU A 48 -13.36 -7.23 28.01
N GLU A 49 -13.64 -6.61 29.15
CA GLU A 49 -14.79 -6.96 29.98
C GLU A 49 -16.14 -6.77 29.25
N ALA A 50 -16.21 -5.82 28.31
CA ALA A 50 -17.38 -5.62 27.48
C ALA A 50 -17.55 -6.75 26.44
N VAL A 51 -16.45 -7.20 25.84
CA VAL A 51 -16.45 -8.34 24.91
C VAL A 51 -16.84 -9.63 25.62
N GLU A 52 -16.23 -9.92 26.78
CA GLU A 52 -16.57 -11.09 27.60
C GLU A 52 -18.06 -11.13 27.96
N ARG A 53 -18.62 -10.00 28.37
CA ARG A 53 -20.06 -9.88 28.66
C ARG A 53 -20.94 -10.16 27.45
N VAL A 54 -20.55 -9.66 26.27
CA VAL A 54 -21.31 -9.88 25.03
C VAL A 54 -21.19 -11.33 24.57
N SER A 55 -20.01 -11.94 24.59
CA SER A 55 -19.80 -13.36 24.25
C SER A 55 -20.55 -14.29 25.20
N ALA A 56 -20.52 -14.02 26.50
CA ALA A 56 -21.31 -14.76 27.48
C ALA A 56 -22.82 -14.64 27.23
N SER A 57 -23.31 -13.44 26.84
CA SER A 57 -24.72 -13.24 26.48
C SER A 57 -25.15 -13.99 25.21
N ARG A 58 -24.20 -14.35 24.35
CA ARG A 58 -24.39 -15.18 23.14
C ARG A 58 -24.17 -16.67 23.40
N GLY A 59 -23.84 -17.07 24.63
CA GLY A 59 -23.64 -18.47 25.02
C GLY A 59 -22.29 -19.06 24.60
N GLN A 60 -21.26 -18.23 24.37
CA GLN A 60 -19.90 -18.69 24.12
C GLN A 60 -19.09 -18.72 25.44
N ASP A 61 -18.40 -19.83 25.70
CA ASP A 61 -17.58 -20.01 26.91
C ASP A 61 -16.24 -19.25 26.85
N THR A 62 -15.78 -18.92 25.65
CA THR A 62 -14.56 -18.12 25.41
C THR A 62 -14.92 -16.76 24.81
N PRO A 63 -14.21 -15.68 25.19
CA PRO A 63 -14.42 -14.35 24.61
C PRO A 63 -14.15 -14.36 23.10
N ASP A 64 -15.12 -13.85 22.35
CA ASP A 64 -15.05 -13.71 20.91
C ASP A 64 -14.31 -12.42 20.56
N LEU A 65 -13.00 -12.55 20.35
CA LEU A 65 -12.11 -11.42 20.08
C LEU A 65 -12.42 -10.71 18.76
N ALA A 66 -13.21 -11.31 17.85
CA ALA A 66 -13.69 -10.62 16.64
C ALA A 66 -14.62 -9.44 16.99
N LEU A 67 -15.25 -9.44 18.17
CA LEU A 67 -16.08 -8.32 18.63
C LEU A 67 -15.27 -7.03 18.89
N LEU A 68 -13.94 -7.12 19.01
CA LEU A 68 -13.05 -5.95 19.09
C LEU A 68 -12.86 -5.27 17.73
N THR A 69 -13.06 -5.99 16.63
CA THR A 69 -12.79 -5.50 15.27
C THR A 69 -14.03 -4.97 14.58
N ASP A 70 -15.21 -5.53 14.85
CA ASP A 70 -16.44 -5.26 14.09
C ASP A 70 -17.15 -3.97 14.56
N GLY A 71 -17.01 -2.91 13.76
CA GLY A 71 -17.43 -1.56 14.10
C GLY A 71 -18.88 -1.23 13.75
N LEU A 72 -19.41 -1.78 12.66
CA LEU A 72 -20.75 -1.47 12.16
C LEU A 72 -21.79 -2.48 12.65
N ARG A 73 -23.04 -2.01 12.86
CA ARG A 73 -24.16 -2.88 13.26
C ARG A 73 -24.46 -3.95 12.21
N ALA A 74 -24.33 -3.60 10.92
CA ALA A 74 -24.47 -4.53 9.80
C ALA A 74 -23.36 -5.59 9.75
N GLU A 75 -22.11 -5.22 10.07
CA GLU A 75 -20.99 -6.17 10.21
C GLU A 75 -21.30 -7.19 11.31
N ARG A 76 -21.76 -6.72 12.48
CA ARG A 76 -22.11 -7.57 13.63
C ARG A 76 -23.30 -8.50 13.41
N GLU A 77 -24.24 -8.11 12.54
CA GLU A 77 -25.40 -8.92 12.17
C GLU A 77 -25.06 -9.99 11.13
N GLN A 78 -24.02 -9.76 10.30
CA GLN A 78 -23.62 -10.67 9.22
C GLN A 78 -22.32 -11.45 9.49
N GLY A 79 -21.54 -11.09 10.52
CA GLY A 79 -20.27 -11.74 10.85
C GLY A 79 -19.16 -11.51 9.82
N ILE A 80 -19.19 -10.39 9.10
CA ILE A 80 -18.22 -10.03 8.06
C ILE A 80 -17.70 -8.59 8.24
N THR A 81 -16.45 -8.33 7.86
CA THR A 81 -15.90 -6.97 7.72
C THR A 81 -16.42 -6.35 6.41
N ILE A 82 -17.03 -5.17 6.45
CA ILE A 82 -17.65 -4.50 5.29
C ILE A 82 -16.80 -3.32 4.80
N ASP A 83 -16.22 -2.53 5.71
CA ASP A 83 -15.35 -1.39 5.36
C ASP A 83 -13.94 -1.58 5.94
N VAL A 84 -12.96 -0.81 5.44
CA VAL A 84 -11.60 -0.89 5.96
C VAL A 84 -11.55 -0.27 7.36
N ALA A 85 -11.37 -1.11 8.38
CA ALA A 85 -11.21 -0.65 9.75
C ALA A 85 -9.73 -0.41 10.05
N TYR A 86 -9.37 0.84 10.37
CA TYR A 86 -8.02 1.18 10.82
C TYR A 86 -7.89 0.98 12.34
N ARG A 87 -6.89 0.20 12.74
CA ARG A 87 -6.53 -0.04 14.15
C ARG A 87 -5.09 0.37 14.41
N TYR A 88 -4.85 0.85 15.62
CA TYR A 88 -3.55 1.35 16.05
C TYR A 88 -3.14 0.57 17.28
N PHE A 89 -1.93 0.03 17.27
CA PHE A 89 -1.35 -0.64 18.42
C PHE A 89 0.17 -0.48 18.40
N ALA A 90 0.82 -0.79 19.50
CA ALA A 90 2.27 -0.68 19.62
C ALA A 90 2.82 -1.76 20.54
N THR A 91 4.04 -2.17 20.26
CA THR A 91 4.86 -2.97 21.18
C THR A 91 5.99 -2.12 21.72
N ALA A 92 6.84 -2.71 22.57
CA ALA A 92 8.07 -2.06 23.00
C ALA A 92 9.03 -1.75 21.83
N ARG A 93 8.92 -2.47 20.70
CA ARG A 93 9.84 -2.34 19.56
C ARG A 93 9.28 -1.48 18.43
N ARG A 94 7.96 -1.44 18.23
CA ARG A 94 7.37 -0.88 17.00
C ARG A 94 5.95 -0.38 17.16
N ARG A 95 5.56 0.59 16.33
CA ARG A 95 4.18 1.08 16.18
C ARG A 95 3.54 0.50 14.93
N PHE A 96 2.25 0.21 15.01
CA PHE A 96 1.50 -0.46 13.96
C PHE A 96 0.24 0.31 13.58
N ILE A 97 0.00 0.41 12.28
CA ILE A 97 -1.30 0.76 11.70
C ILE A 97 -1.78 -0.46 10.92
N LEU A 98 -2.84 -1.06 11.40
CA LEU A 98 -3.49 -2.19 10.75
C LEU A 98 -4.71 -1.68 9.95
N ALA A 99 -4.78 -2.04 8.68
CA ALA A 99 -5.98 -1.93 7.86
C ALA A 99 -6.65 -3.31 7.75
N ASP A 100 -7.78 -3.50 8.45
CA ASP A 100 -8.55 -4.74 8.31
C ASP A 100 -9.41 -4.67 7.05
N THR A 101 -9.08 -5.49 6.04
CA THR A 101 -9.79 -5.44 4.75
C THR A 101 -10.84 -6.54 4.64
N PRO A 102 -12.03 -6.23 4.08
CA PRO A 102 -13.07 -7.22 3.82
C PRO A 102 -12.59 -8.40 2.98
N GLY A 103 -13.01 -9.62 3.34
CA GLY A 103 -12.62 -10.83 2.60
C GLY A 103 -13.51 -11.22 1.42
N HIS A 104 -14.64 -10.55 1.24
CA HIS A 104 -15.61 -10.95 0.23
C HIS A 104 -15.29 -10.32 -1.14
N VAL A 105 -15.51 -11.09 -2.21
CA VAL A 105 -15.26 -10.75 -3.62
C VAL A 105 -15.81 -9.37 -4.03
N GLN A 106 -16.94 -8.96 -3.45
CA GLN A 106 -17.58 -7.68 -3.76
C GLN A 106 -16.82 -6.45 -3.22
N TYR A 107 -15.74 -6.65 -2.47
CA TYR A 107 -15.02 -5.59 -1.77
C TYR A 107 -13.55 -5.46 -2.19
N THR A 108 -13.17 -5.88 -3.40
CA THR A 108 -11.83 -5.65 -3.97
C THR A 108 -11.40 -4.19 -3.85
N ARG A 109 -12.31 -3.22 -4.04
CA ARG A 109 -12.04 -1.78 -3.84
C ARG A 109 -11.56 -1.42 -2.43
N ASN A 110 -12.06 -2.12 -1.41
CA ASN A 110 -11.69 -1.89 -0.02
C ASN A 110 -10.30 -2.46 0.26
N MET A 111 -9.99 -3.64 -0.28
CA MET A 111 -8.63 -4.16 -0.26
C MET A 111 -7.65 -3.21 -0.97
N VAL A 112 -8.02 -2.68 -2.14
CA VAL A 112 -7.19 -1.69 -2.85
C VAL A 112 -6.92 -0.47 -1.99
N THR A 113 -7.95 0.04 -1.32
CA THR A 113 -7.83 1.19 -0.43
C THR A 113 -6.87 0.90 0.74
N GLY A 114 -7.05 -0.22 1.46
CA GLY A 114 -6.21 -0.59 2.60
C GLY A 114 -4.77 -0.94 2.19
N ALA A 115 -4.59 -1.74 1.14
CA ALA A 115 -3.28 -2.22 0.69
C ALA A 115 -2.46 -1.13 -0.04
N SER A 116 -3.09 -0.10 -0.60
CA SER A 116 -2.39 0.97 -1.33
C SER A 116 -1.35 1.73 -0.50
N THR A 117 -1.53 1.77 0.82
CA THR A 117 -0.62 2.42 1.77
C THR A 117 0.15 1.43 2.65
N ALA A 118 -0.07 0.13 2.44
CA ALA A 118 0.56 -0.91 3.23
C ALA A 118 2.03 -1.13 2.81
N ASP A 119 2.86 -1.36 3.82
CA ASP A 119 4.23 -1.82 3.74
C ASP A 119 4.30 -3.36 3.81
N LEU A 120 3.25 -4.00 4.35
CA LEU A 120 3.12 -5.46 4.43
C LEU A 120 1.66 -5.90 4.26
N ALA A 121 1.43 -7.05 3.62
CA ALA A 121 0.12 -7.69 3.56
C ALA A 121 0.16 -9.06 4.25
N VAL A 122 -0.76 -9.31 5.18
CA VAL A 122 -0.96 -10.63 5.79
C VAL A 122 -2.13 -11.30 5.08
N VAL A 123 -1.86 -12.32 4.28
CA VAL A 123 -2.84 -13.13 3.58
C VAL A 123 -3.13 -14.38 4.41
N LEU A 124 -4.33 -14.47 4.97
CA LEU A 124 -4.78 -15.61 5.76
C LEU A 124 -5.37 -16.68 4.83
N VAL A 125 -5.12 -17.94 5.20
CA VAL A 125 -5.66 -19.13 4.52
C VAL A 125 -6.10 -20.15 5.56
N ASP A 126 -7.33 -20.64 5.48
CA ASP A 126 -7.78 -21.79 6.27
C ASP A 126 -7.07 -23.09 5.83
N ALA A 127 -6.34 -23.72 6.75
CA ALA A 127 -5.59 -24.95 6.50
C ALA A 127 -6.45 -26.11 5.97
N ARG A 128 -7.76 -26.10 6.25
CA ARG A 128 -8.71 -27.13 5.78
C ARG A 128 -9.05 -26.97 4.30
N ASN A 129 -9.04 -25.72 3.82
CA ASN A 129 -9.46 -25.37 2.46
C ASN A 129 -8.26 -25.23 1.51
N GLY A 130 -7.09 -24.88 2.05
CA GLY A 130 -5.91 -24.56 1.25
C GLY A 130 -6.09 -23.30 0.41
N VAL A 131 -5.31 -23.17 -0.66
CA VAL A 131 -5.32 -21.97 -1.51
C VAL A 131 -6.56 -21.97 -2.41
N ILE A 132 -7.49 -21.06 -2.12
CA ILE A 132 -8.69 -20.87 -2.92
C ILE A 132 -8.58 -19.65 -3.85
N GLU A 133 -9.58 -19.48 -4.73
CA GLU A 133 -9.65 -18.36 -5.67
C GLU A 133 -9.55 -16.98 -4.99
N GLN A 134 -10.19 -16.80 -3.83
CA GLN A 134 -10.11 -15.55 -3.07
C GLN A 134 -8.70 -15.28 -2.54
N THR A 135 -7.98 -16.31 -2.08
CA THR A 135 -6.58 -16.19 -1.66
C THR A 135 -5.70 -15.72 -2.82
N ARG A 136 -5.86 -16.34 -4.00
CA ARG A 136 -5.13 -15.96 -5.22
C ARG A 136 -5.43 -14.53 -5.62
N ARG A 137 -6.71 -14.13 -5.57
CA ARG A 137 -7.14 -12.77 -5.85
C ARG A 137 -6.51 -11.74 -4.90
N HIS A 138 -6.47 -12.02 -3.60
CA HIS A 138 -5.82 -11.14 -2.63
C HIS A 138 -4.32 -11.02 -2.89
N ALA A 139 -3.64 -12.13 -3.20
CA ALA A 139 -2.22 -12.10 -3.58
C ALA A 139 -2.00 -11.27 -4.87
N ALA A 140 -2.88 -11.41 -5.87
CA ALA A 140 -2.82 -10.63 -7.11
C ALA A 140 -3.00 -9.13 -6.87
N VAL A 141 -3.93 -8.72 -5.99
CA VAL A 141 -4.12 -7.31 -5.62
C VAL A 141 -2.92 -6.77 -4.83
N ALA A 142 -2.37 -7.54 -3.90
CA ALA A 142 -1.17 -7.15 -3.16
C ALA A 142 0.04 -6.97 -4.09
N ALA A 143 0.21 -7.87 -5.07
CA ALA A 143 1.25 -7.78 -6.09
C ALA A 143 1.05 -6.56 -7.01
N LEU A 144 -0.19 -6.34 -7.48
CA LEU A 144 -0.58 -5.18 -8.30
C LEU A 144 -0.22 -3.85 -7.63
N LEU A 145 -0.51 -3.74 -6.33
CA LEU A 145 -0.22 -2.55 -5.53
C LEU A 145 1.24 -2.50 -5.04
N ARG A 146 2.04 -3.49 -5.43
CA ARG A 146 3.45 -3.64 -5.06
C ARG A 146 3.64 -3.52 -3.55
N VAL A 147 2.81 -4.25 -2.81
CA VAL A 147 3.01 -4.38 -1.36
C VAL A 147 4.38 -5.04 -1.14
N PRO A 148 5.29 -4.41 -0.39
CA PRO A 148 6.70 -4.82 -0.33
C PRO A 148 6.91 -6.22 0.24
N HIS A 149 6.20 -6.52 1.33
CA HIS A 149 6.29 -7.79 2.03
C HIS A 149 4.93 -8.47 2.07
N VAL A 150 4.90 -9.78 1.84
CA VAL A 150 3.68 -10.58 1.96
C VAL A 150 3.92 -11.70 2.98
N VAL A 151 3.02 -11.81 3.96
CA VAL A 151 2.99 -12.91 4.93
C VAL A 151 1.83 -13.82 4.58
N LEU A 152 2.11 -15.11 4.41
CA LEU A 152 1.08 -16.14 4.32
C LEU A 152 0.84 -16.70 5.72
N ALA A 153 -0.31 -16.39 6.31
CA ALA A 153 -0.72 -16.92 7.60
C ALA A 153 -1.65 -18.13 7.38
N VAL A 154 -1.12 -19.34 7.52
CA VAL A 154 -1.88 -20.59 7.39
C VAL A 154 -2.59 -20.85 8.71
N ASN A 155 -3.86 -20.49 8.78
CA ASN A 155 -4.67 -20.48 10.00
C ASN A 155 -5.44 -21.79 10.21
N LYS A 156 -5.90 -22.00 11.44
CA LYS A 156 -6.67 -23.18 11.89
C LYS A 156 -5.88 -24.49 11.83
N MET A 157 -4.58 -24.42 12.10
CA MET A 157 -3.72 -25.61 12.19
C MET A 157 -4.22 -26.61 13.25
N ASP A 158 -4.91 -26.13 14.29
CA ASP A 158 -5.56 -26.95 15.32
C ASP A 158 -6.60 -27.93 14.74
N LEU A 159 -7.30 -27.54 13.67
CA LEU A 159 -8.34 -28.37 13.05
C LEU A 159 -7.78 -29.44 12.10
N VAL A 160 -6.51 -29.31 11.72
CA VAL A 160 -5.78 -30.28 10.89
C VAL A 160 -4.69 -31.00 11.70
N GLY A 161 -4.82 -31.01 13.04
CA GLY A 161 -3.91 -31.75 13.91
C GLY A 161 -2.46 -31.24 13.91
N TYR A 162 -2.24 -29.98 13.54
CA TYR A 162 -0.91 -29.35 13.45
C TYR A 162 0.06 -30.06 12.49
N GLU A 163 -0.46 -30.72 11.46
CA GLU A 163 0.34 -31.50 10.50
C GLU A 163 1.22 -30.62 9.59
N GLU A 164 2.53 -30.88 9.61
CA GLU A 164 3.54 -30.20 8.77
C GLU A 164 3.25 -30.35 7.27
N SER A 165 2.82 -31.55 6.84
CA SER A 165 2.54 -31.83 5.43
C SER A 165 1.42 -30.95 4.85
N VAL A 166 0.41 -30.61 5.65
CA VAL A 166 -0.68 -29.72 5.23
C VAL A 166 -0.15 -28.31 5.05
N PHE A 167 0.62 -27.81 6.01
CA PHE A 167 1.25 -26.49 5.93
C PHE A 167 2.19 -26.39 4.72
N ALA A 168 3.08 -27.37 4.54
CA ALA A 168 4.07 -27.36 3.47
C ALA A 168 3.42 -27.32 2.08
N SER A 169 2.37 -28.11 1.86
CA SER A 169 1.62 -28.11 0.61
C SER A 169 1.00 -26.75 0.28
N ILE A 170 0.36 -26.11 1.27
CA ILE A 170 -0.29 -24.80 1.10
C ILE A 170 0.76 -23.71 0.87
N ALA A 171 1.86 -23.74 1.62
CA ALA A 171 2.96 -22.79 1.50
C ALA A 171 3.63 -22.88 0.13
N GLU A 172 3.86 -24.09 -0.39
CA GLU A 172 4.44 -24.32 -1.72
C GLU A 172 3.51 -23.81 -2.83
N GLU A 173 2.22 -24.17 -2.79
CA GLU A 173 1.24 -23.72 -3.78
C GLU A 173 1.13 -22.19 -3.83
N PHE A 174 1.00 -21.55 -2.67
CA PHE A 174 0.89 -20.10 -2.59
C PHE A 174 2.16 -19.39 -3.04
N THR A 175 3.33 -19.89 -2.61
CA THR A 175 4.63 -19.32 -2.98
C THR A 175 4.85 -19.39 -4.49
N ALA A 176 4.51 -20.51 -5.12
CA ALA A 176 4.60 -20.66 -6.58
C ALA A 176 3.70 -19.66 -7.31
N TYR A 177 2.47 -19.49 -6.84
CA TYR A 177 1.52 -18.53 -7.43
C TYR A 177 2.00 -17.08 -7.28
N ALA A 178 2.39 -16.68 -6.07
CA ALA A 178 2.81 -15.30 -5.80
C ALA A 178 4.18 -14.95 -6.41
N THR A 179 5.09 -15.92 -6.54
CA THR A 179 6.32 -15.74 -7.35
C THR A 179 5.97 -15.46 -8.81
N GLY A 180 4.98 -16.16 -9.37
CA GLY A 180 4.47 -15.92 -10.72
C GLY A 180 3.85 -14.52 -10.93
N LEU A 181 3.43 -13.87 -9.85
CA LEU A 181 2.94 -12.48 -9.83
C LEU A 181 4.06 -11.43 -9.69
N GLY A 182 5.29 -11.86 -9.39
CA GLY A 182 6.43 -10.96 -9.14
C GLY A 182 6.52 -10.46 -7.70
N VAL A 183 5.90 -11.15 -6.73
CA VAL A 183 6.08 -10.86 -5.29
C VAL A 183 7.47 -11.37 -4.87
N PRO A 184 8.38 -10.50 -4.39
CA PRO A 184 9.78 -10.86 -4.19
C PRO A 184 10.04 -11.67 -2.91
N GLU A 185 9.23 -11.47 -1.87
CA GLU A 185 9.46 -12.07 -0.55
C GLU A 185 8.14 -12.49 0.10
N ILE A 186 8.05 -13.77 0.44
CA ILE A 186 6.87 -14.38 1.07
C ILE A 186 7.33 -15.12 2.32
N THR A 187 6.79 -14.76 3.47
CA THR A 187 7.01 -15.49 4.72
C THR A 187 5.77 -16.28 5.08
N ALA A 188 5.86 -17.62 5.09
CA ALA A 188 4.76 -18.48 5.52
C ALA A 188 4.86 -18.79 7.02
N ILE A 189 3.76 -18.60 7.74
CA ILE A 189 3.65 -18.81 9.19
C ILE A 189 2.42 -19.68 9.47
N PRO A 190 2.58 -20.89 10.04
CA PRO A 190 1.46 -21.72 10.49
C PRO A 190 0.95 -21.18 11.83
N ILE A 191 -0.36 -20.92 11.93
CA ILE A 191 -0.96 -20.32 13.11
C ILE A 191 -2.27 -21.01 13.51
N SER A 192 -2.65 -20.81 14.77
CA SER A 192 -4.05 -20.91 15.19
C SER A 192 -4.44 -19.60 15.86
N ALA A 193 -5.22 -18.76 15.16
CA ALA A 193 -5.68 -17.49 15.71
C ALA A 193 -6.54 -17.66 16.98
N LEU A 194 -7.31 -18.76 17.02
CA LEU A 194 -8.18 -19.07 18.16
C LEU A 194 -7.38 -19.61 19.34
N ALA A 195 -6.45 -20.53 19.14
CA ALA A 195 -5.66 -21.11 20.23
C ALA A 195 -4.45 -20.22 20.65
N GLY A 196 -4.00 -19.32 19.77
CA GLY A 196 -2.89 -18.39 20.00
C GLY A 196 -1.54 -18.87 19.45
N ASP A 197 -1.47 -20.09 18.92
CA ASP A 197 -0.24 -20.69 18.39
C ASP A 197 0.41 -19.84 17.29
N ASN A 198 1.69 -19.50 17.47
CA ASN A 198 2.53 -18.72 16.56
C ASN A 198 2.00 -17.31 16.21
N VAL A 199 1.02 -16.78 16.95
CA VAL A 199 0.53 -15.42 16.76
C VAL A 199 1.42 -14.41 17.47
N VAL A 200 1.58 -14.58 18.79
CA VAL A 200 2.48 -13.77 19.63
C VAL A 200 3.60 -14.63 20.17
N GLU A 201 3.25 -15.75 20.78
CA GLU A 201 4.20 -16.71 21.35
C GLU A 201 4.40 -17.91 20.41
N PRO A 202 5.61 -18.50 20.37
CA PRO A 202 5.85 -19.74 19.65
C PRO A 202 4.96 -20.88 20.15
N SER A 203 4.46 -21.70 19.22
CA SER A 203 3.63 -22.86 19.52
C SER A 203 4.47 -24.02 20.08
N ALA A 204 3.96 -24.68 21.13
CA ALA A 204 4.48 -25.96 21.61
C ALA A 204 3.89 -27.18 20.85
N ASN A 205 2.91 -26.95 19.97
CA ASN A 205 2.24 -28.00 19.19
C ASN A 205 2.89 -28.21 17.81
N MET A 206 3.76 -27.28 17.38
CA MET A 206 4.39 -27.25 16.06
C MET A 206 5.91 -27.17 16.18
N ASP A 207 6.53 -28.10 16.91
CA ASP A 207 7.99 -28.16 17.11
C ASP A 207 8.81 -28.24 15.80
N TRP A 208 8.17 -28.67 14.72
CA TRP A 208 8.75 -28.71 13.37
C TRP A 208 8.90 -27.31 12.74
N TYR A 209 8.17 -26.30 13.23
CA TYR A 209 8.23 -24.94 12.71
C TYR A 209 9.31 -24.12 13.45
N GLY A 210 10.44 -23.86 12.78
CA GLY A 210 11.53 -23.03 13.30
C GLY A 210 11.49 -21.55 12.88
N GLY A 211 10.38 -21.08 12.31
CA GLY A 211 10.23 -19.70 11.83
C GLY A 211 9.72 -18.72 12.90
N PRO A 212 9.55 -17.43 12.55
CA PRO A 212 9.10 -16.40 13.49
C PRO A 212 7.59 -16.52 13.78
N THR A 213 7.14 -15.99 14.92
CA THR A 213 5.71 -15.72 15.13
C THR A 213 5.23 -14.57 14.24
N VAL A 214 3.92 -14.42 14.08
CA VAL A 214 3.34 -13.28 13.34
C VAL A 214 3.81 -11.96 13.94
N LEU A 215 3.73 -11.80 15.26
CA LEU A 215 4.16 -10.56 15.91
C LEU A 215 5.65 -10.32 15.75
N GLU A 216 6.50 -11.34 15.94
CA GLU A 216 7.94 -11.21 15.77
C GLU A 216 8.29 -10.73 14.35
N HIS A 217 7.69 -11.34 13.33
CA HIS A 217 7.91 -10.93 11.95
C HIS A 217 7.46 -9.48 11.72
N LEU A 218 6.29 -9.09 12.22
CA LEU A 218 5.80 -7.70 12.15
C LEU A 218 6.72 -6.71 12.87
N GLU A 219 7.37 -7.10 13.96
CA GLU A 219 8.34 -6.27 14.66
C GLU A 219 9.66 -6.13 13.90
N THR A 220 10.13 -7.19 13.24
CA THR A 220 11.47 -7.24 12.63
C THR A 220 11.50 -6.87 11.15
N VAL A 221 10.37 -6.93 10.44
CA VAL A 221 10.34 -6.70 8.98
C VAL A 221 10.87 -5.29 8.64
N PRO A 222 11.83 -5.16 7.71
CA PRO A 222 12.35 -3.86 7.31
C PRO A 222 11.23 -3.06 6.61
N VAL A 223 10.86 -1.89 7.15
CA VAL A 223 9.82 -1.02 6.51
C VAL A 223 10.42 0.15 5.76
N SER A 224 11.74 0.29 5.81
CA SER A 224 12.46 1.23 4.96
C SER A 224 12.61 0.59 3.59
N HIS A 225 11.67 0.85 2.68
CA HIS A 225 12.17 1.18 1.35
C HIS A 225 13.06 2.38 1.56
N ASP A 226 14.36 2.19 1.38
CA ASP A 226 15.30 3.28 1.46
C ASP A 226 15.01 4.24 0.29
N LEU A 227 14.02 5.11 0.50
CA LEU A 227 13.62 6.14 -0.45
C LEU A 227 14.81 7.05 -0.74
N THR A 228 15.84 7.08 0.10
CA THR A 228 17.05 7.89 -0.12
C THR A 228 17.87 7.40 -1.30
N ALA A 229 17.79 6.11 -1.66
CA ALA A 229 18.43 5.55 -2.84
C ALA A 229 17.66 5.84 -4.15
N CYS A 230 16.38 6.23 -4.05
CA CYS A 230 15.57 6.59 -5.21
C CYS A 230 15.92 8.00 -5.73
N PRO A 231 15.66 8.30 -7.01
CA PRO A 231 15.73 9.66 -7.53
C PRO A 231 14.87 10.63 -6.71
N ALA A 232 15.39 11.83 -6.46
CA ALA A 232 14.67 12.78 -5.64
C ALA A 232 13.46 13.38 -6.35
N ARG A 233 12.35 13.53 -5.62
CA ARG A 233 11.07 14.06 -6.11
C ARG A 233 10.48 14.98 -5.05
N PHE A 234 10.34 16.27 -5.36
CA PHE A 234 9.79 17.25 -4.43
C PHE A 234 8.55 17.93 -5.04
N PRO A 235 7.33 17.39 -4.78
CA PRO A 235 6.09 18.02 -5.21
C PRO A 235 5.84 19.28 -4.37
N VAL A 236 5.77 20.43 -5.04
CA VAL A 236 5.52 21.71 -4.38
C VAL A 236 4.07 21.75 -3.93
N GLN A 237 3.87 21.93 -2.63
CA GLN A 237 2.54 22.02 -2.02
C GLN A 237 2.12 23.47 -1.78
N TYR A 238 3.07 24.33 -1.44
CA TYR A 238 2.82 25.72 -1.09
C TYR A 238 4.02 26.61 -1.43
N VAL A 239 3.75 27.87 -1.77
CA VAL A 239 4.78 28.87 -2.06
C VAL A 239 4.70 29.96 -0.98
N ILE A 240 5.76 30.06 -0.19
CA ILE A 240 5.88 31.00 0.93
C ILE A 240 6.46 32.30 0.40
N ARG A 241 5.66 33.37 0.46
CA ARG A 241 6.05 34.76 0.13
C ARG A 241 5.48 35.70 1.20
N PRO A 242 6.22 35.98 2.28
CA PRO A 242 5.73 36.80 3.37
C PRO A 242 5.55 38.27 2.97
N GLN A 243 6.32 38.77 1.98
CA GLN A 243 6.26 40.16 1.48
C GLN A 243 6.34 41.20 2.62
N THR A 244 7.07 40.89 3.68
CA THR A 244 7.30 41.80 4.80
C THR A 244 8.49 42.72 4.51
N ALA A 245 8.63 43.83 5.24
CA ALA A 245 9.78 44.71 5.10
C ALA A 245 11.13 44.01 5.39
N GLU A 246 11.10 42.98 6.25
CA GLU A 246 12.27 42.15 6.61
C GLU A 246 12.58 41.10 5.53
N HIS A 247 11.58 40.71 4.73
CA HIS A 247 11.67 39.67 3.71
C HIS A 247 10.91 40.05 2.42
N PRO A 248 11.33 41.12 1.72
CA PRO A 248 10.60 41.62 0.54
C PRO A 248 10.66 40.63 -0.62
N ASP A 249 11.81 39.99 -0.83
CA ASP A 249 12.07 39.10 -1.96
C ASP A 249 12.12 37.61 -1.59
N TYR A 250 11.75 37.26 -0.35
CA TYR A 250 11.82 35.86 0.09
C TYR A 250 10.83 34.99 -0.70
N ARG A 251 11.35 33.88 -1.24
CA ARG A 251 10.56 32.85 -1.90
C ARG A 251 11.01 31.47 -1.45
N GLY A 252 10.16 30.83 -0.64
CA GLY A 252 10.35 29.45 -0.21
C GLY A 252 9.31 28.53 -0.85
N TYR A 253 9.72 27.34 -1.27
CA TYR A 253 8.83 26.31 -1.81
C TYR A 253 8.68 25.20 -0.79
N ALA A 254 7.50 25.11 -0.18
CA ALA A 254 7.20 24.15 0.86
C ALA A 254 6.51 22.90 0.30
N GLY A 255 6.90 21.75 0.80
CA GLY A 255 6.38 20.45 0.40
C GLY A 255 7.01 19.33 1.21
N GLN A 256 6.56 18.11 0.96
CA GLN A 256 7.15 16.91 1.51
C GLN A 256 7.99 16.23 0.42
N ILE A 257 9.23 15.87 0.74
CA ILE A 257 10.07 15.10 -0.19
C ILE A 257 9.40 13.74 -0.41
N ALA A 258 9.03 13.44 -1.65
CA ALA A 258 8.34 12.21 -2.00
C ALA A 258 9.31 11.02 -1.99
N SER A 259 10.49 11.20 -2.59
CA SER A 259 11.58 10.22 -2.66
C SER A 259 12.92 10.96 -2.74
N GLY A 260 14.00 10.23 -2.49
CA GLY A 260 15.40 10.65 -2.62
C GLY A 260 15.89 11.59 -1.55
N VAL A 261 17.06 12.17 -1.84
CA VAL A 261 17.77 13.14 -1.01
C VAL A 261 18.01 14.39 -1.84
N LEU A 262 17.82 15.55 -1.24
CA LEU A 262 18.15 16.85 -1.82
C LEU A 262 19.28 17.48 -1.02
N ARG A 263 20.21 18.12 -1.72
CA ARG A 263 21.35 18.82 -1.11
C ARG A 263 21.42 20.26 -1.57
N VAL A 264 21.87 21.14 -0.68
CA VAL A 264 22.24 22.51 -1.05
C VAL A 264 23.36 22.47 -2.11
N GLY A 265 23.23 23.30 -3.15
CA GLY A 265 24.12 23.34 -4.30
C GLY A 265 23.78 22.37 -5.43
N GLU A 266 22.76 21.51 -5.26
CA GLU A 266 22.34 20.57 -6.31
C GLU A 266 21.55 21.25 -7.42
N ALA A 267 21.83 20.87 -8.67
CA ALA A 267 21.10 21.36 -9.85
C ALA A 267 19.76 20.63 -10.00
N VAL A 268 18.68 21.41 -10.11
CA VAL A 268 17.31 20.91 -10.16
C VAL A 268 16.55 21.45 -11.37
N THR A 269 15.61 20.66 -11.85
CA THR A 269 14.65 21.00 -12.90
C THR A 269 13.25 21.12 -12.31
N VAL A 270 12.52 22.15 -12.71
CA VAL A 270 11.14 22.41 -12.30
C VAL A 270 10.19 21.99 -13.41
N LEU A 271 9.38 20.97 -13.13
CA LEU A 271 8.41 20.40 -14.06
C LEU A 271 7.00 20.89 -13.76
N PRO A 272 6.16 21.09 -14.80
CA PRO A 272 6.40 20.75 -16.21
C PRO A 272 7.14 21.84 -17.02
N SER A 273 7.54 22.97 -16.41
CA SER A 273 8.14 24.09 -17.15
C SER A 273 9.49 23.80 -17.82
N GLY A 274 10.23 22.80 -17.31
CA GLY A 274 11.55 22.40 -17.80
C GLY A 274 12.68 23.37 -17.43
N ARG A 275 12.40 24.45 -16.67
CA ARG A 275 13.42 25.40 -16.23
C ARG A 275 14.33 24.77 -15.17
N THR A 276 15.61 25.11 -15.22
CA THR A 276 16.63 24.61 -14.29
C THR A 276 17.08 25.71 -13.33
N SER A 277 17.46 25.32 -12.12
CA SER A 277 18.10 26.18 -11.11
C SER A 277 18.98 25.35 -10.19
N VAL A 278 19.43 25.95 -9.09
CA VAL A 278 20.24 25.32 -8.05
C VAL A 278 19.58 25.55 -6.70
N ILE A 279 19.58 24.54 -5.84
CA ILE A 279 19.11 24.67 -4.46
C ILE A 279 20.08 25.57 -3.70
N GLU A 280 19.63 26.75 -3.28
CA GLU A 280 20.40 27.69 -2.48
C GLU A 280 20.31 27.37 -0.99
N GLY A 281 19.17 26.87 -0.53
CA GLY A 281 18.96 26.54 0.88
C GLY A 281 17.81 25.56 1.07
N ILE A 282 17.91 24.81 2.18
CA ILE A 282 16.87 23.90 2.63
C ILE A 282 16.60 24.22 4.09
N ASP A 283 15.33 24.44 4.44
CA ASP A 283 14.92 24.72 5.81
C ASP A 283 13.95 23.62 6.28
N ALA A 284 14.33 22.87 7.31
CA ALA A 284 13.56 21.78 7.91
C ALA A 284 13.09 22.19 9.30
N LEU A 285 11.78 22.20 9.54
CA LEU A 285 11.17 22.66 10.81
C LEU A 285 11.63 24.05 11.28
N GLY A 286 12.00 24.93 10.34
CA GLY A 286 12.48 26.30 10.61
C GLY A 286 13.99 26.42 10.82
N GLU A 287 14.73 25.32 10.80
CA GLU A 287 16.19 25.31 10.87
C GLU A 287 16.81 25.07 9.50
N SER A 288 17.89 25.77 9.19
CA SER A 288 18.59 25.60 7.92
C SER A 288 19.47 24.33 7.96
N VAL A 289 19.36 23.51 6.92
CA VAL A 289 20.06 22.23 6.80
C VAL A 289 20.71 22.10 5.41
N ASP A 290 21.85 21.41 5.34
CA ASP A 290 22.54 21.18 4.05
C ASP A 290 21.94 20.03 3.25
N ILE A 291 21.27 19.09 3.94
CA ILE A 291 20.75 17.86 3.38
C ILE A 291 19.37 17.58 3.96
N ALA A 292 18.42 17.21 3.11
CA ALA A 292 17.13 16.69 3.51
C ALA A 292 16.75 15.45 2.69
N TRP A 293 15.98 14.55 3.28
CA TRP A 293 15.62 13.27 2.68
C TRP A 293 14.14 12.95 2.82
N ALA A 294 13.63 12.09 1.95
CA ALA A 294 12.27 11.60 2.05
C ALA A 294 12.04 10.85 3.37
N PRO A 295 10.90 11.01 4.05
CA PRO A 295 9.74 11.82 3.70
C PRO A 295 9.64 13.14 4.49
N GLN A 296 10.75 13.86 4.70
CA GLN A 296 10.74 15.11 5.46
C GLN A 296 9.95 16.22 4.75
N SER A 297 9.28 17.05 5.55
CA SER A 297 8.66 18.29 5.08
C SER A 297 9.67 19.42 5.21
N VAL A 298 9.96 20.08 4.09
CA VAL A 298 11.00 21.12 4.02
C VAL A 298 10.53 22.31 3.19
N THR A 299 11.21 23.43 3.39
CA THR A 299 11.14 24.58 2.49
C THR A 299 12.43 24.64 1.67
N LEU A 300 12.32 24.62 0.35
CA LEU A 300 13.44 24.82 -0.55
C LEU A 300 13.51 26.29 -0.99
N ARG A 301 14.73 26.81 -1.08
CA ARG A 301 15.04 28.10 -1.71
C ARG A 301 15.90 27.83 -2.94
N LEU A 302 15.55 28.43 -4.07
CA LEU A 302 16.28 28.29 -5.32
C LEU A 302 17.01 29.59 -5.63
N LYS A 303 18.16 29.46 -6.30
CA LYS A 303 19.00 30.59 -6.69
C LYS A 303 18.31 31.54 -7.67
N ASP A 304 17.51 31.00 -8.59
CA ASP A 304 16.89 31.76 -9.67
C ASP A 304 15.40 31.97 -9.40
N ASP A 305 14.89 33.15 -9.78
CA ASP A 305 13.47 33.49 -9.70
C ASP A 305 12.65 32.76 -10.78
N ILE A 306 12.38 31.49 -10.54
CA ILE A 306 11.54 30.65 -11.39
C ILE A 306 10.09 30.78 -10.94
N ASP A 307 9.19 30.95 -11.90
CA ASP A 307 7.76 30.93 -11.61
C ASP A 307 7.26 29.51 -11.31
N ILE A 308 7.28 29.13 -10.03
CA ILE A 308 6.82 27.85 -9.50
C ILE A 308 5.56 28.06 -8.68
N SER A 309 4.62 27.13 -8.84
CA SER A 309 3.31 27.10 -8.20
C SER A 309 3.02 25.74 -7.55
N ARG A 310 1.89 25.63 -6.83
CA ARG A 310 1.44 24.34 -6.29
C ARG A 310 1.16 23.37 -7.44
N GLY A 311 1.65 22.14 -7.30
CA GLY A 311 1.50 21.10 -8.32
C GLY A 311 2.66 21.01 -9.31
N ASP A 312 3.65 21.89 -9.20
CA ASP A 312 4.93 21.71 -9.88
C ASP A 312 5.82 20.73 -9.10
N LEU A 313 6.71 20.05 -9.82
CA LEU A 313 7.61 19.05 -9.27
C LEU A 313 9.04 19.50 -9.46
N ILE A 314 9.80 19.59 -8.37
CA ILE A 314 11.24 19.85 -8.39
C ILE A 314 11.95 18.49 -8.32
N ALA A 315 12.84 18.22 -9.26
CA ALA A 315 13.63 17.00 -9.31
C ALA A 315 15.08 17.30 -9.72
N PRO A 316 16.08 16.49 -9.34
CA PRO A 316 17.45 16.67 -9.82
C PRO A 316 17.52 16.64 -11.34
N SER A 317 18.26 17.55 -11.95
CA SER A 317 18.31 17.67 -13.41
C SER A 317 18.85 16.42 -14.12
N SER A 318 19.67 15.63 -13.44
CA SER A 318 20.24 14.37 -13.93
C SER A 318 19.21 13.22 -13.99
N SER A 319 18.11 13.30 -13.24
CA SER A 319 17.13 12.21 -13.10
C SER A 319 15.68 12.71 -13.19
N SER A 320 15.48 13.79 -13.94
CA SER A 320 14.17 14.41 -14.17
C SER A 320 13.22 13.45 -14.88
N PRO A 321 12.01 13.20 -14.37
CA PRO A 321 11.03 12.36 -15.04
C PRO A 321 10.55 13.01 -16.34
N ALA A 322 10.14 12.18 -17.30
CA ALA A 322 9.55 12.64 -18.54
C ALA A 322 8.14 13.22 -18.30
N THR A 323 7.82 14.30 -19.00
CA THR A 323 6.46 14.85 -18.98
C THR A 323 5.63 14.26 -20.12
N THR A 324 4.41 13.84 -19.83
CA THR A 324 3.46 13.36 -20.85
C THR A 324 2.09 13.97 -20.66
N GLN A 325 1.33 14.09 -21.76
CA GLN A 325 -0.10 14.36 -21.71
C GLN A 325 -0.94 13.10 -21.94
N ASP A 326 -0.35 12.03 -22.47
CA ASP A 326 -1.00 10.73 -22.60
C ASP A 326 -0.47 9.82 -21.50
N VAL A 327 -1.32 9.58 -20.50
CA VAL A 327 -1.00 8.73 -19.35
C VAL A 327 -1.54 7.34 -19.63
N VAL A 328 -0.63 6.37 -19.76
CA VAL A 328 -0.96 4.95 -19.85
C VAL A 328 -0.80 4.35 -18.45
N ALA A 329 -1.87 3.76 -17.95
CA ALA A 329 -1.92 3.29 -16.58
C ALA A 329 -2.85 2.09 -16.43
N THR A 330 -2.63 1.31 -15.37
CA THR A 330 -3.64 0.40 -14.83
C THR A 330 -4.42 1.13 -13.75
N VAL A 331 -5.74 0.99 -13.77
CA VAL A 331 -6.61 1.58 -12.76
C VAL A 331 -7.45 0.51 -12.08
N CYS A 332 -7.64 0.68 -10.77
CA CYS A 332 -8.65 -0.03 -9.99
C CYS A 332 -9.87 0.89 -9.88
N HIS A 333 -10.99 0.49 -10.47
CA HIS A 333 -12.22 1.28 -10.40
C HIS A 333 -12.95 1.00 -9.08
N VAL A 334 -13.20 2.07 -8.32
CA VAL A 334 -13.71 1.97 -6.94
C VAL A 334 -15.13 2.52 -6.78
N ALA A 335 -15.57 3.39 -7.69
CA ALA A 335 -16.91 3.95 -7.67
C ALA A 335 -17.95 2.98 -8.27
N ASP A 336 -19.22 3.20 -7.93
CA ASP A 336 -20.34 2.45 -8.53
C ASP A 336 -20.68 2.98 -9.93
N GLN A 337 -20.39 4.26 -10.21
CA GLN A 337 -20.62 4.87 -11.50
C GLN A 337 -19.54 4.41 -12.51
N PRO A 338 -19.93 3.79 -13.65
CA PRO A 338 -18.98 3.26 -14.61
C PRO A 338 -18.03 4.32 -15.19
N LEU A 339 -16.76 3.95 -15.34
CA LEU A 339 -15.76 4.75 -16.06
C LEU A 339 -15.77 4.35 -17.54
N ALA A 340 -16.34 5.19 -18.39
CA ALA A 340 -16.45 4.96 -19.83
C ALA A 340 -15.42 5.74 -20.65
N VAL A 341 -15.14 5.26 -21.87
CA VAL A 341 -14.38 6.02 -22.87
C VAL A 341 -15.08 7.36 -23.16
N GLY A 342 -14.31 8.45 -23.23
CA GLY A 342 -14.80 9.81 -23.41
C GLY A 342 -15.23 10.51 -22.11
N ALA A 343 -15.19 9.83 -20.97
CA ALA A 343 -15.51 10.44 -19.68
C ALA A 343 -14.54 11.59 -19.36
N ARG A 344 -15.11 12.72 -18.92
CA ARG A 344 -14.34 13.87 -18.40
C ARG A 344 -14.05 13.62 -16.93
N VAL A 345 -12.77 13.67 -16.58
CA VAL A 345 -12.28 13.35 -15.25
C VAL A 345 -11.25 14.39 -14.80
N LEU A 346 -10.97 14.44 -13.51
CA LEU A 346 -9.80 15.12 -12.97
C LEU A 346 -8.75 14.07 -12.61
N ILE A 347 -7.52 14.26 -13.07
CA ILE A 347 -6.36 13.50 -12.55
C ILE A 347 -5.76 14.29 -11.40
N LYS A 348 -5.72 13.68 -10.22
CA LYS A 348 -4.94 14.17 -9.08
C LYS A 348 -3.65 13.37 -8.98
N HIS A 349 -2.54 13.99 -9.29
CA HIS A 349 -1.19 13.43 -9.17
C HIS A 349 -0.39 14.30 -8.21
N THR A 350 0.15 13.69 -7.14
CA THR A 350 0.83 14.40 -6.07
C THR A 350 0.04 15.62 -5.55
N THR A 351 0.54 16.84 -5.76
CA THR A 351 -0.09 18.11 -5.37
C THR A 351 -0.84 18.80 -6.51
N ARG A 352 -0.79 18.25 -7.73
CA ARG A 352 -1.43 18.78 -8.94
C ARG A 352 -2.77 18.09 -9.22
N THR A 353 -3.76 18.87 -9.64
CA THR A 353 -5.02 18.35 -10.18
C THR A 353 -5.25 18.96 -11.56
N VAL A 354 -5.37 18.12 -12.59
CA VAL A 354 -5.57 18.55 -13.99
C VAL A 354 -6.83 17.94 -14.57
N LYS A 355 -7.48 18.68 -15.47
CA LYS A 355 -8.58 18.14 -16.27
C LYS A 355 -8.05 17.11 -17.26
N ALA A 356 -8.82 16.05 -17.48
CA ALA A 356 -8.45 14.99 -18.37
C ALA A 356 -9.67 14.30 -19.00
N ILE A 357 -9.44 13.52 -20.05
CA ILE A 357 -10.44 12.71 -20.73
C ILE A 357 -9.92 11.28 -20.84
N VAL A 358 -10.76 10.30 -20.52
CA VAL A 358 -10.47 8.89 -20.79
C VAL A 358 -10.50 8.67 -22.30
N LYS A 359 -9.33 8.50 -22.91
CA LYS A 359 -9.20 8.35 -24.36
C LYS A 359 -9.59 6.94 -24.80
N GLU A 360 -9.04 5.94 -24.11
CA GLU A 360 -9.19 4.53 -24.46
C GLU A 360 -9.16 3.67 -23.18
N ILE A 361 -9.84 2.52 -23.22
CA ILE A 361 -9.74 1.45 -22.21
C ILE A 361 -9.32 0.18 -22.96
N PRO A 362 -8.01 -0.05 -23.14
CA PRO A 362 -7.53 -1.13 -24.01
C PRO A 362 -7.86 -2.53 -23.51
N SER A 363 -7.85 -2.74 -22.19
CA SER A 363 -8.12 -4.05 -21.62
C SER A 363 -8.67 -3.96 -20.19
N ARG A 364 -9.44 -4.99 -19.81
CA ARG A 364 -9.83 -5.28 -18.43
C ARG A 364 -9.16 -6.58 -17.99
N LEU A 365 -8.64 -6.59 -16.77
CA LEU A 365 -8.04 -7.76 -16.15
C LEU A 365 -9.08 -8.54 -15.35
N THR A 366 -9.09 -9.85 -15.52
CA THR A 366 -9.79 -10.77 -14.61
C THR A 366 -8.80 -11.24 -13.56
N LEU A 367 -9.09 -11.03 -12.27
CA LEU A 367 -8.15 -11.37 -11.20
C LEU A 367 -8.00 -12.87 -10.94
N ASP A 368 -8.95 -13.68 -11.41
CA ASP A 368 -9.01 -15.10 -11.10
C ASP A 368 -7.96 -15.90 -11.88
N ASP A 369 -7.74 -15.53 -13.15
CA ASP A 369 -6.79 -16.15 -14.05
C ASP A 369 -5.78 -15.17 -14.66
N LEU A 370 -5.86 -13.88 -14.28
CA LEU A 370 -5.04 -12.79 -14.81
C LEU A 370 -5.20 -12.58 -16.32
N SER A 371 -6.29 -13.07 -16.92
CA SER A 371 -6.57 -12.91 -18.33
C SER A 371 -6.95 -11.47 -18.67
N GLN A 372 -6.59 -11.03 -19.88
CA GLN A 372 -6.93 -9.71 -20.38
C GLN A 372 -8.11 -9.80 -21.35
N HIS A 373 -9.20 -9.09 -21.03
CA HIS A 373 -10.33 -8.89 -21.92
C HIS A 373 -10.15 -7.58 -22.70
N PRO A 374 -9.99 -7.63 -24.03
CA PRO A 374 -9.72 -6.44 -24.82
C PRO A 374 -10.97 -5.57 -24.98
N ASN A 375 -10.76 -4.25 -25.03
CA ASN A 375 -11.74 -3.21 -25.36
C ASN A 375 -13.11 -3.35 -24.64
N PRO A 376 -13.15 -3.39 -23.30
CA PRO A 376 -14.40 -3.51 -22.54
C PRO A 376 -15.35 -2.32 -22.71
N GLY A 377 -14.88 -1.18 -23.25
CA GLY A 377 -15.65 0.06 -23.44
C GLY A 377 -15.90 0.86 -22.17
N GLN A 378 -16.05 0.19 -21.03
CA GLN A 378 -16.20 0.77 -19.70
C GLN A 378 -15.58 -0.13 -18.62
N LEU A 379 -15.31 0.45 -17.46
CA LEU A 379 -14.97 -0.27 -16.22
C LEU A 379 -16.07 -0.03 -15.19
N VAL A 380 -16.51 -1.08 -14.50
CA VAL A 380 -17.48 -1.02 -13.40
C VAL A 380 -16.82 -1.26 -12.05
N ALA A 381 -17.56 -1.12 -10.95
CA ALA A 381 -17.02 -1.28 -9.60
C ALA A 381 -16.21 -2.59 -9.45
N ASN A 382 -15.02 -2.48 -8.86
CA ASN A 382 -14.04 -3.57 -8.68
C ASN A 382 -13.32 -4.03 -9.95
N ASP A 383 -13.64 -3.51 -11.13
CA ASP A 383 -12.86 -3.82 -12.32
C ASP A 383 -11.46 -3.20 -12.21
N ILE A 384 -10.48 -3.96 -12.67
CA ILE A 384 -9.11 -3.49 -12.86
C ILE A 384 -8.85 -3.51 -14.36
N GLY A 385 -8.36 -2.40 -14.89
CA GLY A 385 -8.20 -2.28 -16.34
C GLY A 385 -7.09 -1.34 -16.73
N ARG A 386 -6.60 -1.50 -17.94
CA ARG A 386 -5.68 -0.55 -18.55
C ARG A 386 -6.49 0.60 -19.14
N VAL A 387 -6.01 1.81 -18.94
CA VAL A 387 -6.61 3.04 -19.47
C VAL A 387 -5.53 3.93 -20.09
N VAL A 388 -5.94 4.68 -21.09
CA VAL A 388 -5.18 5.79 -21.65
C VAL A 388 -5.96 7.06 -21.37
N VAL A 389 -5.36 7.96 -20.60
CA VAL A 389 -6.00 9.21 -20.19
C VAL A 389 -5.22 10.39 -20.78
N ARG A 390 -5.92 11.26 -21.51
CA ARG A 390 -5.36 12.50 -22.04
C ARG A 390 -5.56 13.63 -21.05
N THR A 391 -4.49 14.23 -20.55
CA THR A 391 -4.54 15.40 -19.69
C THR A 391 -4.51 16.70 -20.49
N ALA A 392 -5.13 17.75 -19.95
CA ALA A 392 -5.10 19.09 -20.53
C ALA A 392 -3.71 19.75 -20.42
N GLU A 393 -2.96 19.39 -19.39
CA GLU A 393 -1.60 19.89 -19.11
C GLU A 393 -0.63 18.70 -18.93
N PRO A 394 0.65 18.84 -19.30
CA PRO A 394 1.63 17.77 -19.11
C PRO A 394 1.82 17.43 -17.63
N LEU A 395 1.91 16.13 -17.32
CA LEU A 395 2.23 15.60 -16.00
C LEU A 395 3.62 14.96 -16.00
N ALA A 396 4.38 15.19 -14.94
CA ALA A 396 5.67 14.55 -14.68
C ALA A 396 5.43 13.30 -13.82
N LEU A 397 5.38 12.14 -14.49
CA LEU A 397 5.02 10.86 -13.87
C LEU A 397 6.23 9.93 -13.88
N ASP A 398 6.44 9.21 -12.78
CA ASP A 398 7.32 8.05 -12.78
C ASP A 398 6.51 6.79 -13.09
N SER A 399 7.18 5.69 -13.47
CA SER A 399 6.53 4.38 -13.46
C SER A 399 6.15 4.01 -12.02
N TYR A 400 4.96 3.42 -11.81
CA TYR A 400 4.59 2.90 -10.50
C TYR A 400 5.56 1.81 -10.01
N ALA A 401 6.26 1.18 -10.96
CA ALA A 401 7.31 0.22 -10.67
C ALA A 401 8.55 0.82 -9.98
N ASP A 402 8.90 2.05 -10.35
CA ASP A 402 10.09 2.74 -9.85
C ASP A 402 9.75 3.58 -8.61
N SER A 403 8.54 4.14 -8.56
CA SER A 403 8.07 4.95 -7.43
C SER A 403 6.56 4.86 -7.25
N ARG A 404 6.13 4.26 -6.13
CA ARG A 404 4.69 4.19 -5.76
C ARG A 404 4.09 5.57 -5.54
N ARG A 405 4.85 6.56 -5.05
CA ARG A 405 4.33 7.90 -4.69
C ARG A 405 4.13 8.81 -5.90
N THR A 406 5.02 8.75 -6.89
CA THR A 406 4.98 9.60 -8.10
C THR A 406 4.51 8.85 -9.34
N GLY A 407 4.34 7.53 -9.26
CA GLY A 407 3.65 6.71 -10.27
C GLY A 407 2.18 6.42 -9.94
N SER A 408 1.64 6.94 -8.84
CA SER A 408 0.22 6.80 -8.50
C SER A 408 -0.57 8.09 -8.74
N PHE A 409 -1.84 7.95 -9.09
CA PHE A 409 -2.77 9.08 -9.22
C PHE A 409 -4.21 8.64 -8.91
N LEU A 410 -5.10 9.62 -8.75
CA LEU A 410 -6.54 9.38 -8.63
C LEU A 410 -7.27 9.95 -9.84
N LEU A 411 -8.26 9.22 -10.34
CA LEU A 411 -9.29 9.72 -11.23
C LEU A 411 -10.48 10.16 -10.39
N ILE A 412 -10.90 11.40 -10.56
CA ILE A 412 -11.93 12.04 -9.75
C ILE A 412 -13.02 12.59 -10.67
N ASP A 413 -14.28 12.44 -10.27
CA ASP A 413 -15.40 13.05 -10.97
C ASP A 413 -15.38 14.58 -10.77
N PRO A 414 -15.37 15.38 -11.86
CA PRO A 414 -15.35 16.83 -11.76
C PRO A 414 -16.63 17.46 -11.19
N ALA A 415 -17.75 16.73 -11.15
CA ALA A 415 -19.05 17.25 -10.71
C ALA A 415 -19.16 17.30 -9.17
N ASP A 416 -18.75 16.24 -8.48
CA ASP A 416 -18.94 16.08 -7.04
C ASP A 416 -17.64 15.79 -6.26
N GLY A 417 -16.52 15.53 -6.95
CA GLY A 417 -15.25 15.20 -6.33
C GLY A 417 -15.13 13.74 -5.89
N THR A 418 -16.04 12.85 -6.31
CA THR A 418 -15.97 11.42 -6.01
C THR A 418 -14.74 10.79 -6.66
N THR A 419 -14.02 9.94 -5.92
CA THR A 419 -12.90 9.18 -6.48
C THR A 419 -13.45 8.02 -7.31
N LEU A 420 -13.25 8.09 -8.62
CA LEU A 420 -13.70 7.07 -9.58
C LEU A 420 -12.75 5.88 -9.60
N ALA A 421 -11.44 6.13 -9.61
CA ALA A 421 -10.43 5.09 -9.70
C ALA A 421 -9.08 5.49 -9.10
N ALA A 422 -8.33 4.50 -8.62
CA ALA A 422 -6.92 4.63 -8.25
C ALA A 422 -6.05 4.11 -9.39
N GLY A 423 -5.10 4.91 -9.86
CA GLY A 423 -4.27 4.62 -11.02
C GLY A 423 -2.79 4.40 -10.69
N MET A 424 -2.19 3.49 -11.42
CA MET A 424 -0.77 3.10 -11.38
C MET A 424 -0.20 3.26 -12.78
N VAL A 425 0.74 4.18 -12.96
CA VAL A 425 1.37 4.50 -14.24
C VAL A 425 2.24 3.34 -14.70
N GLY A 426 2.13 2.99 -15.99
CA GLY A 426 2.91 1.90 -16.60
C GLY A 426 2.20 0.55 -16.56
N GLU A 427 3.00 -0.52 -16.60
CA GLU A 427 2.52 -1.91 -16.51
C GLU A 427 2.53 -2.39 -15.06
N SER A 428 1.43 -3.05 -14.68
CA SER A 428 1.18 -3.43 -13.29
C SER A 428 1.85 -4.72 -12.87
N PHE A 429 1.85 -5.73 -13.74
CA PHE A 429 2.56 -6.98 -13.49
C PHE A 429 3.90 -6.95 -14.19
N ALA A 430 4.90 -7.59 -13.60
CA ALA A 430 6.12 -7.89 -14.33
C ALA A 430 5.73 -8.64 -15.61
N SER A 431 6.16 -8.11 -16.77
CA SER A 431 6.10 -8.86 -18.01
C SER A 431 6.73 -10.23 -17.74
N LYS A 432 5.96 -11.32 -17.91
CA LYS A 432 6.58 -12.64 -18.10
C LYS A 432 7.51 -12.43 -19.29
N ALA A 433 8.81 -12.40 -19.05
CA ALA A 433 9.80 -12.31 -20.10
C ALA A 433 9.38 -13.32 -21.17
N ALA A 434 9.07 -12.84 -22.36
CA ALA A 434 8.68 -13.71 -23.45
C ALA A 434 9.89 -14.62 -23.70
N THR A 435 9.82 -15.86 -23.21
CA THR A 435 10.77 -16.90 -23.56
C THR A 435 10.64 -17.05 -25.07
N THR A 436 11.51 -16.36 -25.79
CA THR A 436 11.59 -16.46 -27.23
C THR A 436 12.23 -17.81 -27.44
N VAL A 437 11.41 -18.85 -27.60
CA VAL A 437 11.89 -20.14 -28.07
C VAL A 437 12.31 -19.88 -29.51
N GLN A 438 13.60 -19.60 -29.69
CA GLN A 438 14.25 -19.74 -30.98
C GLN A 438 14.12 -21.23 -31.33
N ALA A 439 13.19 -21.54 -32.22
CA ALA A 439 13.17 -22.81 -32.89
C ALA A 439 14.41 -22.84 -33.79
N ASP A 440 15.48 -23.46 -33.30
CA ASP A 440 16.58 -23.89 -34.14
C ASP A 440 16.06 -25.02 -35.04
N GLU A 441 15.56 -24.65 -36.22
CA GLU A 441 15.49 -25.54 -37.38
C GLU A 441 16.92 -25.76 -37.90
N GLU A 442 17.71 -26.57 -37.19
CA GLU A 442 18.85 -27.24 -37.80
C GLU A 442 18.36 -28.57 -38.37
N GLY A 443 18.14 -28.57 -39.68
CA GLY A 443 17.95 -29.77 -40.48
C GLY A 443 19.20 -30.65 -40.40
N TRP A 444 18.98 -31.92 -40.05
CA TRP A 444 19.99 -32.97 -40.18
C TRP A 444 19.85 -33.59 -41.56
N ASP A 445 20.81 -33.30 -42.45
CA ASP A 445 21.12 -34.17 -43.59
C ASP A 445 21.93 -35.36 -43.06
N PHE A 446 21.34 -36.57 -43.08
CA PHE A 446 21.99 -37.84 -43.43
C PHE A 446 20.96 -38.96 -43.67
#